data_AF-A0A5C6U0D1-F1
#
_entry.id   AF-A0A5C6U0D1-F1
#
_cell.length_a   1.000
_cell.length_b   1.000
_cell.length_c   1.000
_cell.angle_alpha   90.00
_cell.angle_beta   90.00
_cell.angle_gamma   90.00
#
_symmetry.space_group_name_H-M   'P 1'
#
loop_
_entity.id
_entity.type
_entity.pdbx_description
1 polymer ?
#
loop_
_entity_poly.entity_id
_entity_poly.type
_entity_poly.pdbx_seq_one_letter_code
_entity_poly.pdbx_strand_id
1 'polypeptide(L)'
;MRFFLAFAAAAALCSAAHAATDLHNYWDSRCRECHGESAAFARSTLSVEAGRLLGRHHRDDLATFLRQHYLSDDLVAPVLQMLQAQATTSPVFKDKCAGCHGSASQFARESLVMRDGVLTGRASGRPVREYLQRHGKLAPEQVGPMVATLERVLGEVGGR
;
A
#
# COMPACT_ATOMS: atom_id res chain seq x y z
N MET A 1 -3.29 58.57 12.35
CA MET A 1 -2.83 57.23 12.77
C MET A 1 -3.13 56.25 11.64
N ARG A 2 -2.10 55.59 11.09
CA ARG A 2 -2.21 54.72 9.90
C ARG A 2 -2.75 53.35 10.32
N PHE A 3 -3.91 52.95 9.76
CA PHE A 3 -4.40 51.56 9.85
C PHE A 3 -3.60 50.70 8.88
N PHE A 4 -2.80 49.76 9.39
CA PHE A 4 -2.17 48.72 8.59
C PHE A 4 -3.20 47.62 8.31
N LEU A 5 -3.56 47.44 7.03
CA LEU A 5 -4.23 46.22 6.56
C LEU A 5 -3.21 45.09 6.55
N ALA A 6 -3.42 44.07 7.38
CA ALA A 6 -2.66 42.81 7.31
C ALA A 6 -3.34 41.87 6.29
N PHE A 7 -2.74 41.72 5.11
CA PHE A 7 -3.07 40.65 4.18
C PHE A 7 -2.44 39.35 4.70
N ALA A 8 -3.25 38.44 5.24
CA ALA A 8 -2.83 37.07 5.51
C ALA A 8 -2.84 36.28 4.19
N ALA A 9 -1.68 36.13 3.56
CA ALA A 9 -1.51 35.20 2.45
C ALA A 9 -1.57 33.76 3.00
N ALA A 10 -2.67 33.05 2.72
CA ALA A 10 -2.75 31.61 2.95
C ALA A 10 -1.78 30.91 1.99
N ALA A 11 -0.66 30.41 2.53
CA ALA A 11 0.25 29.57 1.79
C ALA A 11 -0.46 28.26 1.43
N ALA A 12 -0.83 28.10 0.16
CA ALA A 12 -1.25 26.83 -0.38
C ALA A 12 -0.08 25.84 -0.27
N LEU A 13 -0.20 24.87 0.61
CA LEU A 13 0.66 23.69 0.64
C LEU A 13 0.41 22.91 -0.65
N CYS A 14 1.13 23.25 -1.71
CA CYS A 14 1.38 22.33 -2.82
C CYS A 14 2.16 21.15 -2.23
N SER A 15 1.47 20.10 -1.80
CA SER A 15 2.08 18.77 -1.73
C SER A 15 2.54 18.46 -3.15
N ALA A 16 3.82 18.70 -3.41
CA ALA A 16 4.49 18.17 -4.58
C ALA A 16 4.25 16.65 -4.52
N ALA A 17 3.37 16.18 -5.39
CA ALA A 17 3.15 14.77 -5.58
C ALA A 17 4.44 14.23 -6.18
N HIS A 18 5.38 13.83 -5.32
CA HIS A 18 6.40 12.88 -5.68
C HIS A 18 5.67 11.78 -6.45
N ALA A 19 6.11 11.47 -7.67
CA ALA A 19 5.66 10.24 -8.31
C ALA A 19 5.90 9.15 -7.28
N ALA A 20 4.81 8.58 -6.73
CA ALA A 20 4.91 7.77 -5.55
C ALA A 20 5.79 6.57 -5.91
N THR A 21 6.94 6.47 -5.25
CA THR A 21 7.86 5.35 -5.42
C THR A 21 7.07 4.06 -5.28
N ASP A 22 7.21 3.16 -6.25
CA ASP A 22 6.61 1.82 -6.15
C ASP A 22 7.28 1.08 -4.99
N LEU A 23 6.58 1.03 -3.85
CA LEU A 23 7.10 0.50 -2.59
C LEU A 23 7.36 -1.01 -2.67
N HIS A 24 6.59 -1.71 -3.51
CA HIS A 24 6.74 -3.14 -3.72
C HIS A 24 7.96 -3.44 -4.60
N ASN A 25 8.19 -2.67 -5.67
CA ASN A 25 9.42 -2.78 -6.45
C ASN A 25 10.64 -2.36 -5.64
N TYR A 26 10.52 -1.33 -4.78
CA TYR A 26 11.59 -0.95 -3.87
C TYR A 26 11.96 -2.12 -2.95
N TRP A 27 10.97 -2.72 -2.28
CA TRP A 27 11.18 -3.92 -1.46
C TRP A 27 11.81 -5.06 -2.26
N ASP A 28 11.30 -5.36 -3.45
CA ASP A 28 11.78 -6.45 -4.29
C ASP A 28 13.24 -6.26 -4.70
N SER A 29 13.67 -5.02 -4.96
CA SER A 29 15.03 -4.71 -5.38
C SER A 29 16.06 -4.67 -4.25
N ARG A 30 15.63 -4.51 -2.99
CA ARG A 30 16.54 -4.27 -1.85
C ARG A 30 16.43 -5.28 -0.72
N CYS A 31 15.23 -5.80 -0.47
CA CYS A 31 14.91 -6.55 0.73
C CYS A 31 14.58 -8.03 0.43
N ARG A 32 13.99 -8.30 -0.74
CA ARG A 32 13.41 -9.62 -1.04
C ARG A 32 14.42 -10.77 -1.03
N GLU A 33 15.66 -10.55 -1.45
CA GLU A 33 16.66 -11.62 -1.48
C GLU A 33 16.91 -12.22 -0.09
N CYS A 34 16.91 -11.39 0.96
CA CYS A 34 17.13 -11.84 2.33
C CYS A 34 15.83 -12.11 3.11
N HIS A 35 14.74 -11.42 2.79
CA HIS A 35 13.49 -11.44 3.57
C HIS A 35 12.29 -12.09 2.88
N GLY A 36 12.39 -12.39 1.58
CA GLY A 36 11.28 -12.87 0.77
C GLY A 36 10.24 -11.78 0.46
N GLU A 37 9.03 -12.22 0.10
CA GLU A 37 7.91 -11.33 -0.23
C GLU A 37 7.50 -10.46 0.97
N SER A 38 7.26 -9.16 0.75
CA SER A 38 6.91 -8.18 1.80
C SER A 38 5.71 -8.64 2.64
N ALA A 39 4.65 -9.14 1.99
CA ALA A 39 3.46 -9.60 2.69
C ALA A 39 3.69 -10.88 3.51
N ALA A 40 4.58 -11.77 3.05
CA ALA A 40 4.92 -12.98 3.81
C ALA A 40 5.76 -12.61 5.02
N PHE A 41 6.78 -11.77 4.82
CA PHE A 41 7.60 -11.20 5.88
C PHE A 41 6.75 -10.51 6.95
N ALA A 42 5.92 -9.53 6.56
CA ALA A 42 5.12 -8.74 7.49
C ALA A 42 4.24 -9.62 8.41
N ARG A 43 3.64 -10.68 7.87
CA ARG A 43 2.76 -11.57 8.63
C ARG A 43 3.51 -12.50 9.57
N SER A 44 4.67 -13.00 9.15
CA SER A 44 5.44 -13.98 9.92
C SER A 44 6.34 -13.32 10.98
N THR A 45 6.82 -12.10 10.73
CA THR A 45 7.83 -11.45 11.59
C THR A 45 7.33 -10.26 12.36
N LEU A 46 6.19 -9.65 11.98
CA LEU A 46 5.71 -8.42 12.59
C LEU A 46 4.38 -8.61 13.34
N SER A 47 4.18 -7.79 14.37
CA SER A 47 2.92 -7.61 15.10
C SER A 47 2.56 -6.14 15.19
N VAL A 48 1.28 -5.84 15.41
CA VAL A 48 0.82 -4.47 15.71
C VAL A 48 0.37 -4.42 17.16
N GLU A 49 1.02 -3.57 17.95
CA GLU A 49 0.72 -3.35 19.36
C GLU A 49 0.53 -1.85 19.60
N ALA A 50 -0.61 -1.47 20.19
CA ALA A 50 -0.98 -0.06 20.40
C ALA A 50 -0.81 0.82 19.13
N GLY A 51 -1.14 0.27 17.95
CA GLY A 51 -1.03 0.96 16.66
C GLY A 51 0.38 1.04 16.08
N ARG A 52 1.39 0.47 16.73
CA ARG A 52 2.78 0.47 16.28
C ARG A 52 3.19 -0.90 15.75
N LEU A 53 3.93 -0.91 14.64
CA LEU A 53 4.50 -2.11 14.06
C LEU A 53 5.77 -2.50 14.82
N LEU A 54 5.81 -3.72 15.34
CA LEU A 54 6.92 -4.27 16.12
C LEU A 54 7.41 -5.58 15.50
N GLY A 55 8.69 -5.88 15.65
CA GLY A 55 9.20 -7.23 15.38
C GLY A 55 8.76 -8.20 16.48
N ARG A 56 8.35 -9.41 16.08
CA ARG A 56 7.92 -10.47 17.01
C ARG A 56 9.06 -10.99 17.89
N HIS A 57 10.28 -10.98 17.37
CA HIS A 57 11.48 -11.47 18.06
C HIS A 57 12.33 -10.33 18.64
N HIS A 58 12.30 -9.17 18.00
CA HIS A 58 13.01 -7.97 18.42
C HIS A 58 12.02 -6.80 18.40
N ARG A 59 11.61 -6.36 19.59
CA ARG A 59 10.63 -5.28 19.79
C ARG A 59 11.25 -3.88 19.73
N ASP A 60 12.46 -3.79 19.18
CA ASP A 60 13.17 -2.53 19.02
C ASP A 60 12.40 -1.59 18.09
N ASP A 61 12.78 -0.31 18.11
CA ASP A 61 12.16 0.70 17.26
C ASP A 61 12.40 0.38 15.78
N LEU A 62 11.43 -0.27 15.14
CA LEU A 62 11.49 -0.72 13.76
C LEU A 62 11.78 0.46 12.81
N ALA A 63 11.32 1.67 13.11
CA ALA A 63 11.63 2.84 12.29
C ALA A 63 13.13 3.16 12.31
N THR A 64 13.76 3.09 13.50
CA THR A 64 15.21 3.29 13.65
C THR A 64 15.99 2.16 12.98
N PHE A 65 15.56 0.91 13.15
CA PHE A 65 16.19 -0.22 12.46
C PHE A 65 16.15 -0.05 10.94
N LEU A 66 14.99 0.29 10.36
CA LEU A 66 14.84 0.45 8.91
C LEU A 66 15.72 1.59 8.36
N ARG A 67 15.83 2.73 9.06
CA ARG A 67 16.77 3.81 8.70
C ARG A 67 18.23 3.32 8.64
N GLN A 68 18.60 2.47 9.58
CA GLN A 68 19.95 1.91 9.67
C GLN A 68 20.14 0.71 8.72
N HIS A 69 19.06 0.18 8.16
CA HIS A 69 19.02 -1.03 7.36
C HIS A 69 18.41 -0.76 5.97
N TYR A 70 19.19 -0.04 5.16
CA TYR A 70 19.00 0.17 3.71
C TYR A 70 17.83 1.05 3.24
N LEU A 71 16.94 1.53 4.12
CA LEU A 71 15.92 2.51 3.72
C LEU A 71 16.42 3.95 3.75
N SER A 72 16.09 4.69 2.69
CA SER A 72 16.19 6.14 2.71
C SER A 72 15.13 6.74 3.65
N ASP A 73 15.47 7.84 4.32
CA ASP A 73 14.63 8.43 5.37
C ASP A 73 13.20 8.76 4.89
N ASP A 74 13.06 9.18 3.63
CA ASP A 74 11.77 9.51 3.00
C ASP A 74 10.87 8.27 2.77
N LEU A 75 11.45 7.07 2.69
CA LEU A 75 10.73 5.82 2.45
C LEU A 75 10.40 5.04 3.73
N VAL A 76 10.96 5.42 4.88
CA VAL A 76 10.72 4.74 6.16
C VAL A 76 9.23 4.74 6.51
N ALA A 77 8.58 5.90 6.49
CA ALA A 77 7.17 6.01 6.86
C ALA A 77 6.23 5.31 5.84
N PRO A 78 6.40 5.48 4.51
CA PRO A 78 5.64 4.72 3.52
C PRO A 78 5.79 3.19 3.64
N VAL A 79 7.01 2.70 3.82
CA VAL A 79 7.25 1.25 3.93
C VAL A 79 6.70 0.69 5.24
N LEU A 80 6.81 1.41 6.35
CA LEU A 80 6.15 1.01 7.61
C LEU A 80 4.63 0.89 7.45
N GLN A 81 4.00 1.84 6.77
CA GLN A 81 2.55 1.80 6.50
C GLN A 81 2.17 0.60 5.63
N MET A 82 2.93 0.34 4.56
CA MET A 82 2.74 -0.84 3.71
C MET A 82 2.86 -2.14 4.51
N LEU A 83 3.92 -2.31 5.30
CA LEU A 83 4.15 -3.50 6.12
C LEU A 83 3.06 -3.67 7.19
N GLN A 84 2.64 -2.58 7.83
CA GLN A 84 1.53 -2.62 8.80
C GLN A 84 0.22 -3.05 8.15
N ALA A 85 -0.11 -2.52 6.97
CA ALA A 85 -1.29 -2.92 6.22
C ALA A 85 -1.22 -4.41 5.85
N GLN A 86 -0.05 -4.90 5.43
CA GLN A 86 0.15 -6.30 5.10
C GLN A 86 0.07 -7.24 6.31
N ALA A 87 0.55 -6.81 7.48
CA ALA A 87 0.48 -7.59 8.71
C ALA A 87 -0.96 -7.73 9.24
N THR A 88 -1.83 -6.74 8.99
CA THR A 88 -3.17 -6.64 9.59
C THR A 88 -4.32 -6.99 8.65
N THR A 89 -4.14 -6.87 7.33
CA THR A 89 -5.18 -7.20 6.35
C THR A 89 -5.31 -8.72 6.21
N SER A 90 -6.51 -9.29 6.09
CA SER A 90 -6.67 -10.73 5.75
C SER A 90 -5.98 -11.08 4.40
N PRO A 91 -5.31 -12.24 4.26
CA PRO A 91 -4.60 -12.61 3.03
C PRO A 91 -5.51 -13.08 1.88
N VAL A 92 -6.74 -12.58 1.78
CA VAL A 92 -7.75 -13.06 0.80
C VAL A 92 -7.24 -13.08 -0.64
N PHE A 93 -6.44 -12.08 -1.05
CA PHE A 93 -5.90 -12.05 -2.42
C PHE A 93 -4.93 -13.21 -2.64
N LYS A 94 -4.05 -13.49 -1.67
CA LYS A 94 -3.14 -14.64 -1.72
C LYS A 94 -3.93 -15.94 -1.84
N ASP A 95 -4.98 -16.08 -1.04
CA ASP A 95 -5.71 -17.35 -0.94
C ASP A 95 -6.63 -17.61 -2.14
N LYS A 96 -7.18 -16.56 -2.76
CA LYS A 96 -8.22 -16.69 -3.79
C LYS A 96 -7.83 -16.19 -5.18
N CYS A 97 -6.83 -15.33 -5.30
CA CYS A 97 -6.51 -14.64 -6.55
C CYS A 97 -5.10 -14.96 -7.07
N ALA A 98 -4.14 -15.19 -6.17
CA ALA A 98 -2.73 -15.31 -6.55
C ALA A 98 -2.42 -16.51 -7.47
N GLY A 99 -3.21 -17.59 -7.38
CA GLY A 99 -3.04 -18.77 -8.25
C GLY A 99 -3.19 -18.48 -9.75
N CYS A 100 -3.90 -17.41 -10.12
CA CYS A 100 -4.05 -16.99 -11.52
C CYS A 100 -3.38 -15.64 -11.81
N HIS A 101 -3.17 -14.79 -10.80
CA HIS A 101 -2.75 -13.39 -10.99
C HIS A 101 -1.36 -13.06 -10.46
N GLY A 102 -0.66 -13.99 -9.81
CA GLY A 102 0.62 -13.68 -9.15
C GLY A 102 0.42 -12.84 -7.88
N SER A 103 1.30 -11.86 -7.64
CA SER A 103 1.19 -11.00 -6.46
C SER A 103 0.13 -9.90 -6.63
N ALA A 104 -0.41 -9.40 -5.53
CA ALA A 104 -1.36 -8.29 -5.56
C ALA A 104 -0.75 -7.01 -6.16
N SER A 105 0.52 -6.75 -5.88
CA SER A 105 1.26 -5.59 -6.39
C SER A 105 1.49 -5.69 -7.89
N GLN A 106 1.90 -6.85 -8.39
CA GLN A 106 2.03 -7.09 -9.83
C GLN A 106 0.68 -6.92 -10.54
N PHE A 107 -0.37 -7.57 -10.03
CA PHE A 107 -1.71 -7.46 -10.59
C PHE A 107 -2.22 -6.00 -10.62
N ALA A 108 -2.05 -5.26 -9.52
CA ALA A 108 -2.47 -3.87 -9.45
C ALA A 108 -1.73 -3.00 -10.48
N ARG A 109 -0.41 -3.15 -10.57
CA ARG A 109 0.45 -2.40 -11.49
C ARG A 109 0.06 -2.62 -12.96
N GLU A 110 -0.18 -3.86 -13.33
CA GLU A 110 -0.37 -4.24 -14.73
C GLU A 110 -1.83 -4.09 -15.18
N SER A 111 -2.79 -4.34 -14.28
CA SER A 111 -4.18 -4.56 -14.66
C SER A 111 -5.16 -3.48 -14.18
N LEU A 112 -4.76 -2.62 -13.24
CA LEU A 112 -5.67 -1.67 -12.58
C LEU A 112 -5.31 -0.21 -12.86
N VAL A 113 -6.30 0.66 -12.65
CA VAL A 113 -6.22 2.12 -12.78
C VAL A 113 -7.41 2.73 -12.04
N MET A 114 -7.31 3.94 -11.47
CA MET A 114 -8.53 4.66 -11.09
C MET A 114 -9.05 5.48 -12.26
N ARG A 115 -10.36 5.44 -12.45
CA ARG A 115 -11.05 6.32 -13.40
C ARG A 115 -12.21 6.95 -12.65
N ASP A 116 -12.21 8.28 -12.59
CA ASP A 116 -13.27 9.05 -11.91
C ASP A 116 -13.52 8.59 -10.46
N GLY A 117 -12.45 8.24 -9.75
CA GLY A 117 -12.52 7.75 -8.37
C GLY A 117 -12.94 6.29 -8.22
N VAL A 118 -13.05 5.53 -9.31
CA VAL A 118 -13.46 4.12 -9.32
C VAL A 118 -12.31 3.21 -9.75
N LEU A 119 -11.96 2.23 -8.91
CA LEU A 119 -11.00 1.19 -9.28
C LEU A 119 -11.52 0.39 -10.48
N THR A 120 -10.79 0.45 -11.58
CA THR A 120 -11.22 -0.02 -12.89
C THR A 120 -10.16 -0.95 -13.50
N GLY A 121 -10.61 -2.01 -14.18
CA GLY A 121 -9.72 -2.84 -14.98
C GLY A 121 -9.22 -2.07 -16.21
N ARG A 122 -7.91 -1.96 -16.40
CA ARG A 122 -7.27 -1.20 -17.47
C ARG A 122 -7.74 -1.65 -18.86
N ALA A 123 -7.72 -2.96 -19.09
CA ALA A 123 -8.09 -3.57 -20.38
C ALA A 123 -9.61 -3.63 -20.60
N SER A 124 -10.39 -3.95 -19.57
CA SER A 124 -11.84 -4.14 -19.71
C SER A 124 -12.64 -2.84 -19.61
N GLY A 125 -12.09 -1.82 -18.96
CA GLY A 125 -12.79 -0.58 -18.61
C GLY A 125 -13.90 -0.76 -17.58
N ARG A 126 -14.01 -1.93 -16.94
CA ARG A 126 -15.11 -2.25 -16.02
C ARG A 126 -14.73 -1.98 -14.56
N PRO A 127 -15.68 -1.50 -13.73
CA PRO A 127 -15.46 -1.38 -12.29
C PRO A 127 -15.09 -2.72 -11.67
N VAL A 128 -14.01 -2.75 -10.89
CA VAL A 128 -13.51 -3.98 -10.26
C VAL A 128 -14.56 -4.55 -9.30
N ARG A 129 -15.25 -3.69 -8.55
CA ARG A 129 -16.31 -4.11 -7.62
C ARG A 129 -17.37 -4.98 -8.29
N GLU A 130 -17.86 -4.58 -9.46
CA GLU A 130 -18.87 -5.34 -10.21
C GLU A 130 -18.30 -6.64 -10.76
N TYR A 131 -17.05 -6.61 -11.24
CA TYR A 131 -16.39 -7.81 -11.74
C TYR A 131 -16.20 -8.88 -10.66
N LEU A 132 -15.86 -8.46 -9.43
CA LEU A 132 -15.66 -9.34 -8.29
C LEU A 132 -16.94 -10.03 -7.79
N GLN A 133 -18.14 -9.54 -8.15
CA GLN A 133 -19.39 -10.23 -7.83
C GLN A 133 -19.51 -11.61 -8.50
N ARG A 134 -18.73 -11.84 -9.56
CA ARG A 134 -18.78 -13.07 -10.37
C ARG A 134 -17.41 -13.72 -10.61
N HIS A 135 -16.35 -13.19 -10.00
CA HIS A 135 -14.97 -13.66 -10.19
C HIS A 135 -14.23 -13.73 -8.85
N GLY A 136 -13.25 -14.64 -8.74
CA GLY A 136 -12.44 -14.79 -7.53
C GLY A 136 -13.11 -15.54 -6.37
N LYS A 137 -14.32 -16.07 -6.56
CA LYS A 137 -15.07 -16.87 -5.57
C LYS A 137 -15.13 -16.17 -4.19
N LEU A 138 -15.32 -14.86 -4.20
CA LEU A 138 -15.47 -14.06 -2.99
C LEU A 138 -16.89 -14.22 -2.43
N ALA A 139 -17.01 -14.30 -1.10
CA ALA A 139 -18.30 -14.09 -0.46
C ALA A 139 -18.70 -12.61 -0.60
N PRO A 140 -20.00 -12.26 -0.61
CA PRO A 140 -20.45 -10.88 -0.80
C PRO A 140 -19.77 -9.87 0.14
N GLU A 141 -19.57 -10.23 1.40
CA GLU A 141 -18.91 -9.43 2.44
C GLU A 141 -17.40 -9.23 2.20
N GLN A 142 -16.77 -10.08 1.37
CA GLN A 142 -15.35 -9.98 1.02
C GLN A 142 -15.09 -9.02 -0.14
N VAL A 143 -16.10 -8.68 -0.94
CA VAL A 143 -15.93 -7.83 -2.13
C VAL A 143 -15.44 -6.43 -1.75
N GLY A 144 -16.07 -5.79 -0.75
CA GLY A 144 -15.66 -4.47 -0.27
C GLY A 144 -14.21 -4.43 0.23
N PRO A 145 -13.84 -5.28 1.20
CA PRO A 145 -12.45 -5.40 1.68
C PRO A 145 -11.43 -5.72 0.58
N MET A 146 -11.79 -6.53 -0.42
CA MET A 146 -10.91 -6.82 -1.55
C MET A 146 -10.68 -5.57 -2.41
N VAL A 147 -11.73 -4.81 -2.73
CA VAL A 147 -11.60 -3.55 -3.47
C VAL A 147 -10.69 -2.58 -2.72
N ALA A 148 -10.91 -2.38 -1.43
CA ALA A 148 -10.07 -1.52 -0.60
C ALA A 148 -8.60 -2.00 -0.55
N THR A 149 -8.38 -3.32 -0.54
CA THR A 149 -7.03 -3.89 -0.61
C THR A 149 -6.37 -3.55 -1.95
N LEU A 150 -7.07 -3.71 -3.07
CA LEU A 150 -6.55 -3.43 -4.40
C LEU A 150 -6.32 -1.93 -4.64
N GLU A 151 -7.19 -1.06 -4.12
CA GLU A 151 -7.01 0.40 -4.17
C GLU A 151 -5.76 0.83 -3.39
N ARG A 152 -5.58 0.34 -2.16
CA ARG A 152 -4.37 0.59 -1.37
C ARG A 152 -3.12 0.12 -2.12
N VAL A 153 -3.13 -1.13 -2.60
CA VAL A 153 -1.97 -1.70 -3.30
C VAL A 153 -1.69 -0.95 -4.61
N LEU A 154 -2.71 -0.48 -5.33
CA LEU A 154 -2.54 0.36 -6.51
C LEU A 154 -1.80 1.66 -6.16
N GLY A 155 -2.17 2.33 -5.07
CA GLY A 155 -1.45 3.51 -4.57
C GLY A 155 0.00 3.21 -4.16
N GLU A 156 0.24 2.06 -3.53
CA GLU A 156 1.59 1.61 -3.12
C GLU A 156 2.52 1.29 -4.29
N VAL A 157 1.98 0.95 -5.47
CA VAL A 157 2.75 0.76 -6.71
C VAL A 157 2.83 2.02 -7.57
N GLY A 158 2.42 3.17 -7.03
CA GLY A 158 2.44 4.47 -7.72
C GLY A 158 1.32 4.68 -8.75
N GLY A 159 0.33 3.77 -8.78
CA GLY A 159 -0.84 3.88 -9.62
C GLY A 159 -1.79 4.98 -9.16
N ARG A 160 -2.48 5.59 -10.13
CA ARG A 160 -3.58 6.52 -9.92
C ARG A 160 -4.79 6.11 -10.72
#